data_AF-K4KF37-F1
#
_entry.id   AF-K4KF37-F1
#
_cell.length_a   1.000
_cell.length_b   1.000
_cell.length_c   1.000
_cell.angle_alpha   90.00
_cell.angle_beta   90.00
_cell.angle_gamma   90.00
#
_symmetry.space_group_name_H-M   'P 1'
#
loop_
_entity.id
_entity.type
_entity.pdbx_description
1 polymer ?
#
loop_
_entity_poly.entity_id
_entity_poly.type
_entity_poly.pdbx_seq_one_letter_code
_entity_poly.pdbx_strand_id
1 'polypeptide(L)' 'MDANNAKTQDKDTPPGFFAIALSTLAAAVGVQSGRNQARDFSQGKVGHYIAAGIIFTVAFVVGLVLVVQKVLETSGL' A
#
# COMPACT_ATOMS: atom_id res chain seq x y z
N MET A 1 28.03 -5.96 -39.77
CA MET A 1 26.66 -5.44 -39.87
C MET A 1 26.10 -5.35 -38.47
N ASP A 2 26.04 -4.12 -37.99
CA ASP A 2 25.64 -3.66 -36.67
C ASP A 2 24.12 -3.54 -36.51
N ALA A 3 23.60 -3.81 -35.30
CA ALA A 3 22.51 -3.10 -34.61
C ALA A 3 22.24 -3.81 -33.27
N ASN A 4 22.70 -3.28 -32.13
CA ASN A 4 22.02 -2.27 -31.31
C ASN A 4 20.71 -2.70 -30.62
N ASN A 5 20.64 -2.30 -29.34
CA ASN A 5 19.46 -2.06 -28.50
C ASN A 5 18.77 -3.30 -27.88
N ALA A 6 18.53 -3.37 -26.57
CA ALA A 6 18.49 -2.34 -25.54
C ALA A 6 18.62 -2.97 -24.15
N LYS A 7 19.36 -2.26 -23.28
CA LYS A 7 19.05 -1.95 -21.87
C LYS A 7 18.56 -3.10 -20.97
N THR A 8 19.13 -3.37 -19.80
CA THR A 8 19.96 -2.57 -18.89
C THR A 8 20.38 -3.55 -17.79
N GLN A 9 21.63 -3.46 -17.36
CA GLN A 9 22.13 -4.17 -16.19
C GLN A 9 21.30 -3.77 -14.96
N ASP A 10 20.52 -4.71 -14.41
CA ASP A 10 19.98 -4.56 -13.06
C ASP A 10 21.14 -4.92 -12.11
N LYS A 11 21.82 -3.89 -11.62
CA LYS A 11 22.94 -4.09 -10.70
C LYS A 11 22.35 -4.58 -9.38
N ASP A 12 22.88 -5.68 -8.86
CA ASP A 12 22.70 -6.21 -7.48
C ASP A 12 23.20 -5.20 -6.41
N THR A 13 22.73 -3.95 -6.49
CA THR A 13 22.99 -2.91 -5.51
C THR A 13 21.82 -2.95 -4.53
N PRO A 14 22.07 -3.12 -3.23
CA PRO A 14 20.98 -3.15 -2.25
C PRO A 14 20.13 -1.89 -2.40
N PRO A 15 18.79 -2.03 -2.38
CA PRO A 15 17.90 -0.90 -2.55
C PRO A 15 18.22 0.15 -1.48
N GLY A 16 18.44 1.38 -1.92
CA GLY A 16 18.70 2.47 -0.98
C GLY A 16 17.51 2.68 -0.04
N PHE A 17 17.75 3.32 1.11
CA PHE A 17 16.71 3.67 2.09
C PHE A 17 15.47 4.32 1.45
N PHE A 18 15.68 5.15 0.43
CA PHE A 18 14.59 5.78 -0.32
C PHE A 18 13.75 4.76 -1.11
N ALA A 19 14.37 3.77 -1.75
CA ALA A 19 13.66 2.69 -2.46
C ALA A 19 12.89 1.78 -1.50
N ILE A 20 13.44 1.56 -0.30
CA ILE A 20 12.77 0.82 0.77
C ILE A 20 11.54 1.57 1.28
N ALA A 21 11.61 2.89 1.49
CA ALA A 21 10.45 3.72 1.85
C ALA A 21 9.38 3.74 0.74
N LEU A 22 9.80 3.83 -0.52
CA LEU A 22 8.92 3.79 -1.69
C LEU A 22 8.19 2.44 -1.82
N SER A 23 8.89 1.33 -1.58
CA SER A 23 8.33 -0.03 -1.58
C SER A 23 7.35 -0.24 -0.43
N THR A 24 7.67 0.31 0.74
CA THR A 24 6.81 0.24 1.94
C THR A 24 5.50 1.01 1.72
N LEU A 25 5.54 2.15 1.02
CA LEU A 25 4.35 2.90 0.59
C LEU A 25 3.54 2.15 -0.49
N ALA A 26 4.19 1.55 -1.49
CA ALA A 26 3.50 0.75 -2.51
C ALA A 26 2.80 -0.49 -1.93
N ALA A 27 3.37 -1.08 -0.88
CA ALA A 27 2.78 -2.20 -0.14
C ALA A 27 1.55 -1.78 0.69
N ALA A 28 1.52 -0.55 1.23
CA ALA A 28 0.37 -0.02 1.96
C ALA A 28 -0.85 0.26 1.06
N VAL A 29 -0.62 0.43 -0.25
CA VAL A 29 -1.66 0.71 -1.26
C VAL A 29 -2.47 -0.53 -1.67
N GLY A 30 -2.07 -1.74 -1.26
CA GLY A 30 -2.96 -2.90 -1.40
C GLY A 30 -3.08 -3.44 -2.82
N VAL A 31 -2.01 -3.41 -3.62
CA VAL A 31 -1.98 -4.07 -4.93
C VAL A 31 -1.94 -5.59 -4.73
N GLN A 32 -3.10 -6.16 -4.47
CA GLN A 32 -3.27 -7.59 -4.55
C GLN A 32 -2.92 -8.04 -5.96
N SER A 33 -1.99 -9.00 -6.05
CA SER A 33 -1.64 -9.66 -7.31
C SER A 33 -2.91 -10.07 -8.07
N GLY A 34 -2.92 -9.95 -9.39
CA GLY A 34 -4.10 -10.19 -10.23
C GLY A 34 -4.79 -11.56 -10.02
N ARG A 35 -4.11 -12.52 -9.38
CA ARG A 35 -4.69 -13.80 -8.94
C ARG A 35 -5.71 -13.66 -7.81
N ASN A 36 -5.49 -12.74 -6.86
CA ASN A 36 -6.46 -12.44 -5.81
C ASN A 36 -7.65 -11.70 -6.38
N GLN A 37 -7.40 -10.73 -7.27
CA GLN A 37 -8.43 -10.02 -8.02
C GLN A 37 -9.30 -10.99 -8.84
N ALA A 38 -8.70 -11.94 -9.57
CA ALA A 38 -9.49 -12.89 -10.36
C ALA A 38 -10.43 -13.75 -9.50
N ARG A 39 -10.01 -14.20 -8.30
CA ARG A 39 -10.86 -14.97 -7.38
C ARG A 39 -11.94 -14.11 -6.71
N ASP A 40 -11.53 -12.94 -6.26
CA ASP A 40 -12.36 -12.00 -5.51
C ASP A 40 -13.45 -11.36 -6.39
N PHE A 41 -13.19 -11.24 -7.70
CA PHE A 41 -14.11 -10.70 -8.70
C PHE A 41 -14.84 -11.79 -9.52
N SER A 42 -14.37 -13.03 -9.52
CA SER A 42 -15.05 -14.16 -10.20
C SER A 42 -16.02 -14.91 -9.27
N GLN A 43 -15.76 -14.95 -7.95
CA GLN A 43 -16.63 -15.63 -6.97
C GLN A 43 -17.26 -14.68 -5.94
N GLY A 44 -16.73 -13.46 -5.77
CA GLY A 44 -17.23 -12.48 -4.81
C GLY A 44 -17.98 -11.31 -5.47
N LYS A 45 -18.97 -10.74 -4.77
CA LYS A 45 -19.58 -9.47 -5.17
C LYS A 45 -18.63 -8.33 -4.77
N VAL A 46 -18.12 -7.59 -5.76
CA VAL A 46 -17.25 -6.39 -5.60
C VAL A 46 -17.70 -5.46 -4.47
N GLY A 47 -19.01 -5.33 -4.25
CA GLY A 47 -19.58 -4.54 -3.15
C GLY A 47 -19.07 -4.88 -1.75
N HIS A 48 -18.68 -6.13 -1.47
CA HIS A 48 -18.14 -6.51 -0.16
C HIS A 48 -16.74 -5.92 0.07
N TYR A 49 -15.90 -5.86 -0.97
CA TYR A 49 -14.57 -5.26 -0.89
C TYR A 49 -14.66 -3.74 -0.70
N ILE A 50 -15.62 -3.10 -1.35
CA ILE A 50 -15.89 -1.66 -1.17
C ILE A 50 -16.38 -1.40 0.26
N ALA A 51 -17.34 -2.17 0.76
CA ALA A 51 -17.82 -2.04 2.13
C ALA A 51 -16.70 -2.27 3.16
N ALA A 52 -15.88 -3.30 2.97
CA ALA A 52 -14.72 -3.58 3.81
C ALA A 52 -13.70 -2.41 3.80
N GLY A 53 -13.43 -1.84 2.62
CA GLY A 53 -12.57 -0.66 2.48
C GLY A 53 -13.12 0.55 3.25
N ILE A 54 -14.42 0.83 3.14
CA ILE A 54 -15.07 1.94 3.85
C ILE A 54 -14.98 1.73 5.38
N ILE A 55 -15.31 0.53 5.86
CA ILE A 55 -15.23 0.19 7.29
C ILE A 55 -13.81 0.37 7.80
N PHE A 56 -12.82 -0.14 7.05
CA PHE A 56 -11.41 0.01 7.38
C PHE A 56 -10.99 1.48 7.46
N THR A 57 -11.36 2.30 6.47
CA THR A 57 -11.02 3.73 6.45
C THR A 57 -11.64 4.47 7.63
N VAL A 58 -12.90 4.20 7.96
CA VAL A 58 -13.56 4.82 9.12
C VAL A 58 -12.84 4.43 10.42
N ALA A 59 -12.54 3.15 10.61
CA ALA A 59 -11.81 2.67 11.77
C ALA A 59 -10.41 3.29 11.88
N PHE A 60 -9.72 3.45 10.75
CA PHE A 60 -8.40 4.08 10.68
C PHE A 60 -8.44 5.54 11.11
N VAL A 61 -9.41 6.32 10.60
CA VAL A 61 -9.58 7.73 10.97
C VAL A 61 -9.90 7.87 12.45
N VAL A 62 -10.81 7.05 12.99
CA VAL A 62 -11.11 7.05 14.43
C VAL A 62 -9.84 6.74 15.24
N GLY A 63 -9.06 5.75 14.82
CA GLY A 63 -7.78 5.44 15.44
C GLY A 63 -6.81 6.63 15.47
N LEU A 64 -6.67 7.35 14.35
CA LEU A 64 -5.85 8.56 14.29
C LEU A 64 -6.35 9.66 15.22
N VAL A 65 -7.67 9.88 15.29
CA VAL A 65 -8.27 10.86 16.21
C VAL A 65 -7.96 10.53 17.66
N LEU A 66 -8.13 9.27 18.06
CA LEU A 66 -7.82 8.81 19.43
C LEU A 66 -6.34 8.99 19.76
N VAL A 67 -5.45 8.68 18.82
CA VAL A 67 -4.01 8.90 18.99
C VAL A 67 -3.71 10.39 19.18
N VAL A 68 -4.26 11.26 18.34
CA VAL A 68 -4.06 12.71 18.44
C VAL A 68 -4.59 13.26 19.75
N GLN A 69 -5.79 12.85 20.16
CA GLN A 69 -6.37 13.24 21.45
C GLN A 69 -5.46 12.84 22.61
N LYS A 70 -5.02 11.58 22.61
CA LYS A 70 -4.11 11.08 23.65
C LYS A 70 -2.79 11.83 23.67
N VAL A 71 -2.25 12.20 22.50
CA VAL A 71 -1.04 13.01 22.39
C VAL A 71 -1.26 14.41 22.95
N LEU A 72 -2.37 15.07 22.64
CA LEU A 72 -2.72 16.39 23.18
C LEU A 72 -2.84 16.36 24.71
N GLU A 73 -3.59 15.38 25.25
CA GLU A 73 -3.75 15.19 26.70
C GLU A 73 -2.41 14.95 27.41
N THR A 74 -1.52 14.14 26.81
CA THR A 74 -0.20 13.83 27.40
C THR A 74 0.83 14.94 27.22
N SER A 75 0.64 15.85 26.25
CA SER A 75 1.53 17.00 26.03
C SER A 75 1.12 18.24 26.83
N GLY A 76 0.01 18.18 27.57
CA GLY A 76 -0.44 19.27 28.43
C GLY A 76 -1.02 20.48 27.68
N LEU A 77 -1.50 20.26 26.46
CA LEU A 77 -2.24 21.21 25.62
C LEU A 77 -3.74 21.11 25.85
#